data_AF-A0A9W6IP16-F1
#
_entry.id   AF-A0A9W6IP16-F1
#
_cell.length_a   1.000
_cell.length_b   1.000
_cell.length_c   1.000
_cell.angle_alpha   90.00
_cell.angle_beta   90.00
_cell.angle_gamma   90.00
#
_symmetry.space_group_name_H-M   'P 1'
#
loop_
_entity.id
_entity.type
_entity.pdbx_description
1 polymer ?
#
loop_
_entity_poly.entity_id
_entity_poly.type
_entity_poly.pdbx_seq_one_letter_code
_entity_poly.pdbx_strand_id
1 'polypeptide(L)'
;MRATTAFSTVFKGLVVLRVSYAVLLFSGTMAYRLSGDGPFAIDEHVATMLQSFPLWYFLVWGGFVGGYALAALMLLLRSWLALPVYAIAFTVDFLLSLYWFQQPGMDRAYSGSANLVEWGLNAFDLTVIAVLVLAGSVFTRDPD
;
A
#
# COMPACT_ATOMS: atom_id res chain seq x y z
N MET A 1 -3.72 29.21 -2.50
CA MET A 1 -4.73 28.52 -3.34
C MET A 1 -4.15 27.53 -4.35
N ARG A 2 -3.14 27.86 -5.18
CA ARG A 2 -2.61 26.90 -6.19
C ARG A 2 -1.86 25.68 -5.61
N ALA A 3 -1.04 25.87 -4.58
CA ALA A 3 -0.33 24.77 -3.92
C ALA A 3 -1.32 23.77 -3.30
N THR A 4 -2.34 24.30 -2.65
CA THR A 4 -3.48 23.59 -2.04
C THR A 4 -4.14 22.59 -3.00
N THR A 5 -4.40 23.02 -4.25
CA THR A 5 -5.04 22.19 -5.27
C THR A 5 -4.09 21.15 -5.84
N ALA A 6 -2.83 21.51 -6.11
CA ALA A 6 -1.82 20.57 -6.58
C ALA A 6 -1.57 19.43 -5.58
N PHE A 7 -1.46 19.77 -4.29
CA PHE A 7 -1.28 18.79 -3.21
C PHE A 7 -2.48 17.86 -3.05
N SER A 8 -3.71 18.39 -3.13
CA SER A 8 -4.92 17.55 -3.12
C SER A 8 -4.94 16.56 -4.28
N THR A 9 -4.53 17.00 -5.48
CA THR A 9 -4.44 16.14 -6.66
C THR A 9 -3.37 15.05 -6.49
N VAL A 10 -2.18 15.40 -5.97
CA VAL A 10 -1.10 14.43 -5.71
C VAL A 10 -1.55 13.38 -4.69
N PHE A 11 -2.18 13.79 -3.58
CA PHE A 11 -2.67 12.85 -2.57
C PHE A 11 -3.77 11.93 -3.11
N LYS A 12 -4.73 12.47 -3.88
CA LYS A 12 -5.75 11.64 -4.54
C LYS A 12 -5.12 10.65 -5.51
N GLY A 13 -4.17 11.09 -6.31
CA GLY A 13 -3.42 10.23 -7.23
C GLY A 13 -2.67 9.11 -6.50
N LEU A 14 -2.04 9.44 -5.37
CA LEU A 14 -1.36 8.48 -4.52
C LEU A 14 -2.30 7.41 -3.97
N VAL A 15 -3.43 7.83 -3.40
CA VAL A 15 -4.42 6.89 -2.84
C VAL A 15 -4.94 5.94 -3.92
N VAL A 16 -5.26 6.47 -5.12
CA VAL A 16 -5.69 5.66 -6.26
C VAL A 16 -4.60 4.69 -6.69
N LEU A 17 -3.36 5.15 -6.84
CA LEU A 17 -2.22 4.30 -7.21
C LEU A 17 -2.04 3.15 -6.21
N ARG A 18 -2.06 3.46 -4.91
CA ARG A 18 -1.81 2.47 -3.85
C ARG A 18 -2.95 1.49 -3.69
N VAL A 19 -4.20 1.93 -3.72
CA VAL A 19 -5.32 0.98 -3.70
C VAL A 19 -5.31 0.09 -4.94
N SER A 20 -5.05 0.62 -6.13
CA SER A 20 -4.98 -0.19 -7.35
C SER A 20 -3.85 -1.21 -7.29
N TYR A 21 -2.65 -0.79 -6.88
CA TYR A 21 -1.50 -1.68 -6.72
C TYR A 21 -1.77 -2.78 -5.68
N ALA A 22 -2.22 -2.39 -4.49
CA ALA A 22 -2.45 -3.30 -3.37
C ALA A 22 -3.56 -4.32 -3.71
N VAL A 23 -4.66 -3.88 -4.33
CA VAL A 23 -5.76 -4.75 -4.75
C VAL A 23 -5.32 -5.70 -5.86
N LEU A 24 -4.62 -5.22 -6.89
CA LEU A 24 -4.14 -6.06 -7.98
C LEU A 24 -3.16 -7.13 -7.48
N LEU A 25 -2.17 -6.73 -6.69
CA LEU A 25 -1.18 -7.64 -6.14
C LEU A 25 -1.83 -8.69 -5.24
N PHE A 26 -2.66 -8.25 -4.27
CA PHE A 26 -3.36 -9.15 -3.36
C PHE A 26 -4.28 -10.12 -4.10
N SER A 27 -5.07 -9.62 -5.07
CA SER A 27 -6.02 -10.46 -5.80
C SER A 27 -5.31 -11.48 -6.69
N GLY A 28 -4.23 -11.08 -7.37
CA GLY A 28 -3.40 -11.98 -8.17
C GLY A 28 -2.76 -13.08 -7.32
N THR A 29 -2.23 -12.71 -6.15
CA THR A 29 -1.66 -13.67 -5.21
C THR A 29 -2.70 -14.62 -4.61
N MET A 30 -3.88 -14.10 -4.22
CA MET A 30 -4.97 -14.92 -3.68
C MET A 30 -5.57 -15.85 -4.72
N ALA A 31 -5.72 -15.39 -5.96
CA ALA A 31 -6.12 -16.25 -7.07
C ALA A 31 -5.16 -17.44 -7.18
N TYR A 32 -3.86 -17.17 -7.28
CA TYR A 32 -2.85 -18.24 -7.32
C TYR A 32 -2.91 -19.18 -6.12
N ARG A 33 -3.06 -18.64 -4.90
CA ARG A 33 -3.11 -19.44 -3.66
C ARG A 33 -4.30 -20.39 -3.62
N LEU A 34 -5.46 -19.96 -4.11
CA LEU A 34 -6.72 -20.70 -4.04
C LEU A 34 -6.89 -21.71 -5.17
N SER A 35 -6.47 -21.39 -6.41
CA SER A 35 -6.58 -22.33 -7.53
C SER A 35 -5.36 -23.22 -7.75
N GLY A 36 -4.21 -22.90 -7.14
CA GLY A 36 -2.94 -23.60 -7.41
C GLY A 36 -2.31 -23.25 -8.77
N ASP A 37 -3.02 -22.44 -9.55
CA ASP A 37 -2.59 -21.81 -10.79
C ASP A 37 -3.14 -20.38 -10.81
N GLY A 38 -2.50 -19.47 -11.52
CA GLY A 38 -2.87 -18.05 -11.53
C GLY A 38 -2.96 -17.48 -12.94
N PRO A 39 -3.59 -16.30 -13.10
CA PRO A 39 -3.68 -15.63 -14.40
C PRO A 39 -2.32 -15.15 -14.95
N PHE A 40 -1.25 -15.28 -14.17
CA PHE A 40 0.11 -14.86 -14.50
C PHE A 40 1.09 -16.01 -14.27
N ALA A 41 2.04 -16.18 -15.20
CA ALA A 41 3.16 -17.08 -14.98
C ALA A 41 4.04 -16.52 -13.86
N ILE A 42 4.13 -17.25 -12.74
CA ILE A 42 5.00 -16.91 -11.63
C ILE A 42 6.12 -17.94 -11.51
N ASP A 43 7.26 -17.50 -11.00
CA ASP A 43 8.40 -18.37 -10.72
C ASP A 43 8.03 -19.47 -9.72
N GLU A 44 8.49 -20.70 -9.96
CA GLU A 44 8.18 -21.89 -9.16
C GLU A 44 8.62 -21.74 -7.69
N HIS A 45 9.71 -20.99 -7.44
CA HIS A 45 10.16 -20.66 -6.10
C HIS A 45 9.18 -19.74 -5.36
N VAL A 46 8.65 -18.73 -6.06
CA VAL A 46 7.65 -17.78 -5.52
C VAL A 46 6.34 -18.51 -5.25
N ALA A 47 5.91 -19.37 -6.17
CA ALA A 47 4.75 -20.24 -5.99
C ALA A 47 4.85 -21.10 -4.72
N THR A 48 6.00 -21.75 -4.54
CA THR A 48 6.27 -22.60 -3.37
C THR A 48 6.23 -21.78 -2.07
N MET A 49 6.83 -20.58 -2.07
CA MET A 49 6.74 -19.66 -0.93
C MET A 49 5.30 -19.26 -0.63
N LEU A 50 4.53 -18.83 -1.62
CA LEU A 50 3.13 -18.42 -1.46
C LEU A 50 2.25 -19.53 -0.86
N GLN A 51 2.46 -20.77 -1.29
CA GLN A 51 1.75 -21.93 -0.76
C GLN A 51 2.18 -22.28 0.67
N SER A 52 3.44 -22.01 1.04
CA SER A 52 3.97 -22.26 2.39
C SER A 52 3.47 -21.26 3.45
N PHE A 53 2.98 -20.09 3.05
CA PHE A 53 2.52 -19.09 4.01
C PHE A 53 1.22 -19.51 4.71
N PRO A 54 1.13 -19.27 6.03
CA PRO A 54 -0.07 -19.55 6.80
C PRO A 54 -1.21 -18.58 6.42
N LEU A 55 -2.46 -19.05 6.50
CA LEU A 55 -3.64 -18.26 6.10
C LEU A 55 -3.78 -16.92 6.82
N TRP A 56 -3.34 -16.82 8.08
CA TRP A 56 -3.41 -15.57 8.84
C TRP A 56 -2.60 -14.45 8.17
N TYR A 57 -1.52 -14.78 7.46
CA TYR A 57 -0.72 -13.81 6.72
C TYR A 57 -1.58 -13.09 5.67
N PHE A 58 -2.37 -13.83 4.90
CA PHE A 58 -3.27 -13.28 3.89
C PHE A 58 -4.44 -12.50 4.50
N LEU A 59 -4.88 -12.85 5.71
CA LEU A 59 -5.88 -12.06 6.44
C LEU A 59 -5.34 -10.69 6.84
N VAL A 60 -4.11 -10.65 7.36
CA VAL A 60 -3.43 -9.40 7.71
C VAL A 60 -3.18 -8.55 6.45
N TRP A 61 -2.74 -9.19 5.36
CA TRP A 61 -2.55 -8.52 4.07
C TRP A 61 -3.86 -7.94 3.53
N GLY A 62 -4.92 -8.74 3.46
CA GLY A 62 -6.24 -8.28 3.05
C GLY A 62 -6.78 -7.15 3.94
N GLY A 63 -6.43 -7.13 5.23
CA GLY A 63 -6.79 -6.08 6.17
C GLY A 63 -6.27 -4.70 5.77
N PHE A 64 -4.98 -4.57 5.45
CA PHE A 64 -4.43 -3.26 5.04
C PHE A 64 -4.83 -2.89 3.61
N VAL A 65 -5.02 -3.86 2.70
CA VAL A 65 -5.61 -3.62 1.37
C VAL A 65 -7.02 -3.02 1.53
N GLY A 66 -7.81 -3.57 2.46
CA GLY A 66 -9.11 -3.01 2.86
C GLY A 66 -8.98 -1.59 3.44
N GLY A 67 -7.93 -1.32 4.21
CA GLY A 67 -7.59 0.02 4.69
C GLY A 67 -7.34 1.03 3.56
N TYR A 68 -6.57 0.65 2.53
CA TYR A 68 -6.37 1.49 1.34
C TYR A 68 -7.67 1.71 0.56
N ALA A 69 -8.49 0.68 0.39
CA ALA A 69 -9.81 0.80 -0.23
C ALA A 69 -10.74 1.72 0.57
N LEU A 70 -10.71 1.63 1.90
CA LEU A 70 -11.46 2.51 2.78
C LEU A 70 -10.95 3.96 2.67
N ALA A 71 -9.63 4.19 2.59
CA ALA A 71 -9.08 5.51 2.37
C ALA A 71 -9.54 6.11 1.03
N ALA A 72 -9.56 5.30 -0.04
CA ALA A 72 -10.08 5.70 -1.34
C ALA A 72 -11.59 6.03 -1.28
N LEU A 73 -12.37 5.24 -0.55
CA LEU A 73 -13.78 5.53 -0.31
C LEU A 73 -13.96 6.83 0.48
N MET A 74 -13.13 7.08 1.50
CA MET A 74 -13.16 8.33 2.26
C MET A 74 -12.83 9.54 1.40
N LEU A 75 -12.00 9.44 0.36
CA LEU A 75 -11.80 10.55 -0.58
C LEU A 75 -13.10 10.99 -1.26
N LEU A 76 -14.03 10.07 -1.49
CA LEU A 76 -15.34 10.33 -2.11
C LEU A 76 -16.36 10.83 -1.09
N LEU A 77 -16.37 10.26 0.12
CA LEU A 77 -17.39 10.52 1.13
C LEU A 77 -17.03 11.67 2.06
N ARG A 78 -15.82 11.65 2.63
CA ARG A 78 -15.32 12.59 3.65
C ARG A 78 -13.80 12.72 3.52
N SER A 79 -13.35 13.59 2.63
CA SER A 79 -11.93 13.71 2.23
C SER A 79 -10.96 13.97 3.39
N TRP A 80 -11.42 14.64 4.46
CA TRP A 80 -10.62 14.89 5.66
C TRP A 80 -10.27 13.61 6.44
N LEU A 81 -11.08 12.55 6.34
CA LEU A 81 -10.81 11.23 6.93
C LEU A 81 -9.90 10.36 6.06
N ALA A 82 -9.71 10.70 4.79
CA ALA A 82 -8.92 9.86 3.89
C ALA A 82 -7.45 9.79 4.31
N LEU A 83 -6.87 10.92 4.76
CA LEU A 83 -5.48 10.97 5.22
C LEU A 83 -5.21 10.10 6.45
N PRO A 84 -5.95 10.21 7.57
CA PRO A 84 -5.69 9.37 8.74
C PRO A 84 -5.93 7.88 8.44
N VAL A 85 -6.96 7.54 7.66
CA VAL A 85 -7.20 6.13 7.25
C VAL A 85 -6.06 5.61 6.38
N TYR A 86 -5.62 6.40 5.40
CA TYR A 86 -4.49 6.07 4.55
C TYR A 86 -3.19 5.87 5.34
N ALA A 87 -2.90 6.77 6.30
CA ALA A 87 -1.69 6.70 7.13
C ALA A 87 -1.67 5.45 8.02
N ILE A 88 -2.83 5.03 8.56
CA ILE A 88 -2.94 3.78 9.33
C ILE A 88 -2.69 2.57 8.42
N ALA A 89 -3.34 2.52 7.25
CA ALA A 89 -3.16 1.43 6.29
C ALA A 89 -1.68 1.31 5.86
N PHE A 90 -1.07 2.46 5.54
CA PHE A 90 0.34 2.55 5.18
C PHE A 90 1.28 2.12 6.31
N THR A 91 1.00 2.50 7.55
CA THR A 91 1.86 2.11 8.68
C THR A 91 1.89 0.59 8.84
N VAL A 92 0.74 -0.07 8.71
CA VAL A 92 0.65 -1.53 8.79
C VAL A 92 1.37 -2.20 7.62
N ASP A 93 1.13 -1.72 6.39
CA ASP A 93 1.81 -2.19 5.17
C ASP A 93 3.33 -2.06 5.31
N PHE A 94 3.81 -0.87 5.67
CA PHE A 94 5.24 -0.57 5.84
C PHE A 94 5.90 -1.44 6.91
N LEU A 95 5.27 -1.63 8.07
CA LEU A 95 5.79 -2.50 9.13
C LEU A 95 5.86 -3.97 8.69
N LEU A 96 4.88 -4.43 7.91
CA LEU A 96 4.90 -5.77 7.32
C LEU A 96 6.01 -5.92 6.29
N SER A 97 6.20 -4.94 5.40
CA SER A 97 7.31 -4.93 4.45
C SER A 97 8.66 -4.95 5.19
N LEU A 98 8.83 -4.13 6.24
CA LEU A 98 10.05 -4.15 7.07
C LEU A 98 10.31 -5.51 7.72
N TYR A 99 9.28 -6.11 8.33
CA TYR A 99 9.38 -7.43 8.93
C TYR A 99 9.75 -8.49 7.89
N TRP A 100 9.14 -8.41 6.70
CA TRP A 100 9.42 -9.33 5.61
C TRP A 100 10.86 -9.23 5.16
N PHE A 101 11.37 -8.03 4.85
CA PHE A 101 12.74 -7.85 4.36
C PHE A 101 13.83 -8.31 5.35
N GLN A 102 13.47 -8.58 6.60
CA GLN A 102 14.36 -9.18 7.61
C GLN A 102 14.35 -10.73 7.59
N GLN A 103 13.42 -11.38 6.88
CA GLN A 103 13.28 -12.83 6.84
C GLN A 103 14.27 -13.50 5.88
N PRO A 104 14.92 -14.61 6.29
CA PRO A 104 15.78 -15.39 5.41
C PRO A 104 15.03 -15.92 4.18
N GLY A 105 15.54 -15.65 2.98
CA GLY A 105 14.96 -16.12 1.71
C GLY A 105 14.19 -15.06 0.91
N MET A 106 13.88 -13.92 1.52
CA MET A 106 13.29 -12.75 0.86
C MET A 106 14.08 -12.17 -0.29
N ASP A 107 15.41 -12.18 -0.16
CA ASP A 107 16.30 -11.61 -1.17
C ASP A 107 16.09 -12.25 -2.55
N ARG A 108 15.54 -13.48 -2.59
CA ARG A 108 15.17 -14.17 -3.84
C ARG A 108 13.77 -13.82 -4.31
N ALA A 109 12.79 -13.77 -3.39
CA ALA A 109 11.39 -13.44 -3.71
C ALA A 109 11.20 -11.99 -4.17
N TYR A 110 11.98 -11.07 -3.60
CA TYR A 110 12.04 -9.65 -3.97
C TYR A 110 13.37 -9.34 -4.66
N SER A 111 13.85 -10.24 -5.52
CA SER A 111 15.00 -9.91 -6.37
C SER A 111 14.57 -9.01 -7.54
N GLY A 112 15.45 -8.11 -7.99
CA GLY A 112 15.22 -7.27 -9.17
C GLY A 112 14.21 -6.14 -8.97
N SER A 113 13.31 -5.93 -9.95
CA SER A 113 12.42 -4.77 -10.03
C SER A 113 11.33 -4.73 -8.96
N ALA A 114 10.93 -5.87 -8.40
CA ALA A 114 9.93 -5.94 -7.33
C ALA A 114 10.37 -5.20 -6.05
N ASN A 115 11.65 -5.32 -5.69
CA ASN A 115 12.24 -4.59 -4.57
C ASN A 115 12.19 -3.07 -4.78
N LEU A 116 12.59 -2.64 -5.98
CA LEU A 116 12.63 -1.22 -6.35
C LEU A 116 11.23 -0.61 -6.37
N VAL A 117 10.22 -1.35 -6.83
CA VAL A 117 8.82 -0.90 -6.83
C VAL A 117 8.30 -0.78 -5.40
N GLU A 118 8.51 -1.79 -4.56
CA GLU A 118 8.04 -1.81 -3.17
C GLU A 118 8.64 -0.66 -2.35
N TRP A 119 9.97 -0.52 -2.36
CA TRP A 119 10.65 0.57 -1.64
C TRP A 119 10.39 1.93 -2.26
N GLY A 120 10.27 2.01 -3.59
CA GLY A 120 9.91 3.24 -4.29
C GLY A 120 8.54 3.76 -3.88
N LEU A 121 7.53 2.87 -3.81
CA LEU A 121 6.19 3.21 -3.34
C LEU A 121 6.22 3.61 -1.86
N ASN A 122 6.91 2.85 -1.00
CA ASN A 122 7.03 3.18 0.42
C ASN A 122 7.73 4.53 0.68
N ALA A 123 8.79 4.84 -0.07
CA ALA A 123 9.48 6.13 0.00
C ALA A 123 8.59 7.29 -0.49
N PHE A 124 7.81 7.06 -1.55
CA PHE A 124 6.87 8.04 -2.06
C PHE A 124 5.74 8.32 -1.05
N ASP A 125 5.18 7.27 -0.45
CA ASP A 125 4.18 7.37 0.62
C ASP A 125 4.69 8.19 1.81
N LEU A 126 5.88 7.86 2.32
CA LEU A 126 6.52 8.58 3.43
C LEU A 126 6.72 10.06 3.09
N THR A 127 7.16 10.34 1.86
CA THR A 127 7.37 11.72 1.40
C THR A 127 6.05 12.49 1.37
N VAL A 128 5.00 11.91 0.82
CA VAL A 128 3.68 12.57 0.74
C VAL A 128 3.07 12.74 2.13
N ILE A 129 3.13 11.72 3.00
CA ILE A 129 2.64 11.82 4.38
C ILE A 129 3.43 12.88 5.16
N ALA A 130 4.77 12.88 5.08
CA ALA A 130 5.61 13.86 5.76
C ALA A 130 5.28 15.29 5.29
N VAL A 131 5.13 15.49 3.97
CA VAL A 131 4.72 16.79 3.42
C VAL A 131 3.32 17.17 3.90
N LEU A 132 2.38 16.23 4.00
CA LEU A 132 1.02 16.49 4.50
C LEU A 132 0.99 16.82 6.00
N VAL A 133 1.83 16.19 6.81
CA VAL A 133 1.98 16.52 8.25
C VAL A 133 2.61 17.90 8.40
N LEU A 134 3.68 18.20 7.66
CA LEU A 134 4.35 19.50 7.68
C LEU A 134 3.43 20.62 7.17
N ALA A 135 2.72 20.37 6.07
CA ALA A 135 1.69 21.26 5.54
C ALA A 135 0.44 21.33 6.44
N GLY A 136 0.21 20.34 7.29
CA GLY A 136 -0.84 20.32 8.31
C GLY A 136 -0.78 21.54 9.23
N SER A 137 0.40 22.09 9.51
CA SER A 137 0.56 23.38 10.20
C SER A 137 -0.07 24.58 9.47
N VAL A 138 -0.34 24.45 8.17
CA VAL A 138 -0.97 25.43 7.29
C VAL A 138 -2.45 25.09 7.02
N PHE A 139 -2.87 23.85 7.26
CA PHE A 139 -4.22 23.34 6.97
C PHE A 139 -5.11 23.11 8.19
N THR A 140 -4.56 23.10 9.42
CA THR A 140 -5.33 23.06 10.67
C THR A 140 -5.64 24.45 11.23
N ARG A 141 -5.24 25.52 10.55
CA ARG A 141 -5.74 26.87 10.84
C ARG A 141 -7.00 27.07 10.01
N ASP A 142 -8.15 26.99 10.65
CA ASP A 142 -9.38 27.55 10.12
C ASP A 142 -9.10 28.98 9.63
N PRO A 143 -9.52 29.34 8.41
CA PRO A 143 -9.65 30.73 8.04
C PRO A 143 -10.98 31.23 8.60
N ASP A 144 -10.92 31.91 9.75
CA ASP A 144 -11.91 32.94 10.11
C ASP A 144 -11.77 34.14 9.15
#